data_AF-A0A3R7T411-F1
#
_entry.id   AF-A0A3R7T411-F1
#
_cell.length_a   1.000
_cell.length_b   1.000
_cell.length_c   1.000
_cell.angle_alpha   90.00
_cell.angle_beta   90.00
_cell.angle_gamma   90.00
#
_symmetry.space_group_name_H-M   'P 1'
#
loop_
_entity.id
_entity.type
_entity.pdbx_description
1 polymer ?
#
loop_
_entity_poly.entity_id
_entity_poly.type
_entity_poly.pdbx_seq_one_letter_code
_entity_poly.pdbx_strand_id
1 'polypeptide(L)'
;MSNSLYSSKILLFGEYSIMLNSFGLAIPYPLYKGSLKLKAGNNDKDSQKKILEFIENLKNKVKVLPDLDWLKINKDIKNKLFFESNIPQGYGLGSSGALVAAFYARYVKNKIPSEERLTKNKLQKLKNIFSKMESYFHGESSGIDPLNCYLGSPILIKSQNEILITKVPEEKA
;
A
#
# COMPACT_ATOMS: atom_id res chain seq x y z
N MET A 1 -5.45 18.08 7.45
CA MET A 1 -4.79 16.76 7.60
C MET A 1 -4.46 16.27 6.21
N SER A 2 -3.18 16.12 5.91
CA SER A 2 -2.64 15.90 4.56
C SER A 2 -3.33 14.74 3.84
N ASN A 3 -3.91 15.01 2.67
CA ASN A 3 -4.20 13.95 1.71
C ASN A 3 -2.86 13.46 1.18
N SER A 4 -2.25 12.51 1.88
CA SER A 4 -1.01 11.90 1.45
C SER A 4 -1.27 11.16 0.13
N LEU A 5 -0.55 11.56 -0.91
CA LEU A 5 -0.54 10.90 -2.21
C LEU A 5 0.42 9.72 -2.17
N TYR A 6 -0.04 8.57 -2.63
CA TYR A 6 0.75 7.34 -2.69
C TYR A 6 0.97 6.96 -4.15
N SER A 7 2.23 6.96 -4.56
CA SER A 7 2.64 6.55 -5.90
C SER A 7 2.38 5.06 -6.11
N SER A 8 2.13 4.70 -7.37
CA SER A 8 2.14 3.31 -7.81
C SER A 8 3.56 2.75 -7.77
N LYS A 9 3.71 1.48 -8.16
CA LYS A 9 5.01 0.81 -8.24
C LYS A 9 5.22 0.16 -9.60
N ILE A 10 6.48 -0.04 -9.97
CA ILE A 10 6.91 -0.92 -11.07
C ILE A 10 7.86 -1.96 -10.48
N LEU A 11 7.68 -3.22 -10.88
CA LEU A 11 8.69 -4.27 -10.64
C LEU A 11 9.63 -4.28 -11.85
N LEU A 12 10.86 -3.80 -11.67
CA LEU A 12 11.85 -3.72 -12.76
C LEU A 12 12.33 -5.11 -13.17
N PHE A 13 12.52 -6.00 -12.20
CA PHE A 13 12.84 -7.40 -12.44
C PHE A 13 12.44 -8.25 -11.22
N GLY A 14 12.36 -9.57 -11.44
CA GLY A 14 12.25 -10.57 -10.38
C GLY A 14 10.86 -11.17 -10.16
N GLU A 15 9.91 -10.99 -11.08
CA GLU A 15 8.54 -11.49 -10.94
C GLU A 15 8.47 -12.98 -10.55
N TYR A 16 9.12 -13.85 -11.33
CA TYR A 16 9.25 -15.27 -11.00
C TYR A 16 10.42 -15.56 -10.05
N SER A 17 11.51 -14.81 -10.16
CA SER A 17 12.73 -15.03 -9.38
C SER A 17 12.53 -14.89 -7.87
N ILE A 18 11.66 -13.99 -7.42
CA ILE A 18 11.33 -13.83 -5.99
C ILE A 18 10.71 -15.12 -5.43
N MET A 19 9.90 -15.82 -6.22
CA MET A 19 9.29 -17.10 -5.83
C MET A 19 10.34 -18.21 -5.69
N LEU A 20 11.45 -18.09 -6.42
CA LEU A 20 12.61 -18.97 -6.36
C LEU A 20 13.69 -18.49 -5.38
N ASN A 21 13.36 -17.62 -4.42
CA ASN A 21 14.31 -17.04 -3.47
C ASN A 21 15.51 -16.33 -4.13
N SER A 22 15.25 -15.62 -5.22
CA SER A 22 16.22 -14.81 -5.93
C SER A 22 15.80 -13.33 -5.96
N PHE A 23 16.65 -12.49 -6.57
CA PHE A 23 16.52 -11.05 -6.49
C PHE A 23 15.33 -10.51 -7.31
N GLY A 24 14.71 -9.47 -6.78
CA GLY A 24 13.79 -8.58 -7.49
C GLY A 24 13.96 -7.14 -7.05
N LEU A 25 13.53 -6.19 -7.87
CA LEU A 25 13.62 -4.76 -7.57
C LEU A 25 12.31 -4.06 -7.90
N ALA A 26 11.63 -3.56 -6.87
CA ALA A 26 10.44 -2.73 -7.02
C ALA A 26 10.81 -1.26 -6.82
N ILE A 27 10.33 -0.38 -7.71
CA ILE A 27 10.55 1.06 -7.63
C ILE A 27 9.21 1.79 -7.61
N PRO A 28 9.12 2.96 -6.94
CA PRO A 28 7.98 3.84 -7.06
C PRO A 28 7.86 4.36 -8.49
N TYR A 29 6.63 4.52 -8.96
CA TYR A 29 6.34 5.10 -10.26
C TYR A 29 5.37 6.28 -10.12
N PRO A 30 5.89 7.51 -9.92
CA PRO A 30 5.11 8.66 -9.48
C PRO A 30 4.13 9.23 -10.52
N LEU A 31 4.20 8.79 -11.78
CA LEU A 31 3.24 9.17 -12.82
C LEU A 31 1.81 8.73 -12.45
N TYR A 32 1.71 7.56 -11.83
CA TYR A 32 0.45 7.01 -11.33
C TYR A 32 0.45 7.05 -9.80
N LYS A 33 -0.67 7.48 -9.21
CA LYS A 33 -0.82 7.73 -7.79
C LYS A 33 -2.28 7.79 -7.37
N GLY A 34 -2.51 7.60 -6.08
CA GLY A 34 -3.84 7.74 -5.50
C GLY A 34 -3.84 8.31 -4.09
N SER A 35 -5.01 8.76 -3.65
CA SER A 35 -5.21 9.28 -2.30
C SER A 35 -6.63 9.02 -1.82
N LEU A 36 -6.80 8.92 -0.50
CA LEU A 36 -8.13 8.83 0.12
C LEU A 36 -8.75 10.22 0.23
N LYS A 37 -9.95 10.36 -0.36
CA LYS A 37 -10.72 11.60 -0.36
C LYS A 37 -12.13 11.38 0.18
N LEU A 38 -12.77 12.48 0.55
CA LEU A 38 -14.14 12.53 1.06
C LEU A 38 -15.02 13.25 0.05
N LYS A 39 -16.34 13.19 0.26
CA LYS A 39 -17.35 13.82 -0.61
C LYS A 39 -17.35 13.25 -2.04
N ALA A 40 -17.28 11.93 -2.16
CA ALA A 40 -17.35 11.27 -3.47
C ALA A 40 -18.60 11.69 -4.27
N GLY A 41 -18.41 11.88 -5.57
CA GLY A 41 -19.44 12.20 -6.54
C GLY A 41 -20.03 10.96 -7.22
N ASN A 42 -20.82 11.17 -8.27
CA ASN A 42 -21.50 10.08 -8.99
C ASN A 42 -20.53 9.14 -9.73
N ASN A 43 -19.38 9.65 -10.15
CA ASN A 43 -18.37 8.87 -10.90
C ASN A 43 -17.49 8.02 -9.98
N ASP A 44 -17.58 8.18 -8.66
CA ASP A 44 -16.71 7.53 -7.68
C ASP A 44 -17.33 6.25 -7.08
N LYS A 45 -18.53 5.85 -7.53
CA LYS A 45 -19.32 4.76 -6.95
C LYS A 45 -18.53 3.44 -6.85
N ASP A 46 -17.78 3.09 -7.89
CA ASP A 46 -16.98 1.87 -7.88
C ASP A 46 -15.85 1.92 -6.85
N SER A 47 -15.20 3.08 -6.71
CA SER A 47 -14.17 3.31 -5.71
C SER A 47 -14.75 3.26 -4.29
N GLN A 48 -15.93 3.86 -4.08
CA GLN A 48 -16.66 3.78 -2.81
C GLN A 48 -17.02 2.35 -2.45
N LYS A 49 -17.58 1.59 -3.39
CA LYS A 49 -17.95 0.20 -3.17
C LYS A 49 -16.73 -0.62 -2.75
N LYS A 50 -15.64 -0.55 -3.53
CA LYS A 50 -14.39 -1.27 -3.25
C LYS A 50 -13.80 -0.93 -1.88
N ILE A 51 -13.78 0.33 -1.49
CA ILE A 51 -13.21 0.71 -0.19
C ILE A 51 -14.09 0.26 0.98
N LEU A 52 -15.41 0.26 0.83
CA LEU A 52 -16.32 -0.25 1.87
C LEU A 52 -16.14 -1.76 2.06
N GLU A 53 -16.08 -2.53 0.98
CA GLU A 53 -15.83 -3.97 1.05
C GLU A 53 -14.45 -4.28 1.66
N PHE A 54 -13.43 -3.51 1.30
CA PHE A 54 -12.11 -3.59 1.92
C PHE A 54 -12.17 -3.34 3.43
N ILE A 55 -12.87 -2.29 3.88
CA ILE A 55 -13.03 -1.96 5.30
C ILE A 55 -13.75 -3.09 6.06
N GLU A 56 -14.84 -3.64 5.49
CA GLU A 56 -15.56 -4.77 6.10
C GLU A 56 -14.63 -5.98 6.27
N ASN A 57 -13.80 -6.29 5.28
CA ASN A 57 -12.80 -7.35 5.42
C ASN A 57 -11.78 -7.08 6.54
N LEU A 58 -11.37 -5.82 6.76
CA LEU A 58 -10.46 -5.48 7.87
C LEU A 58 -11.08 -5.70 9.25
N LYS A 59 -12.42 -5.58 9.41
CA LYS A 59 -13.10 -5.88 10.67
C LYS A 59 -12.91 -7.34 11.09
N ASN A 60 -12.89 -8.25 10.13
CA ASN A 60 -12.66 -9.68 10.37
C ASN A 60 -11.20 -9.99 10.76
N LYS A 61 -10.28 -9.04 10.57
CA LYS A 61 -8.83 -9.20 10.81
C LYS A 61 -8.30 -8.34 11.97
N VAL A 62 -9.17 -7.73 12.78
CA VAL A 62 -8.77 -6.82 13.87
C VAL A 62 -7.76 -7.44 14.83
N LYS A 63 -7.85 -8.76 15.12
CA LYS A 63 -6.92 -9.45 16.01
C LYS A 63 -5.48 -9.56 15.48
N VAL A 64 -5.29 -9.49 14.16
CA VAL A 64 -3.99 -9.72 13.51
C VAL A 64 -3.41 -8.46 12.85
N LEU A 65 -4.16 -7.35 12.90
CA LEU A 65 -3.81 -6.04 12.36
C LEU A 65 -3.47 -5.06 13.50
N PRO A 66 -2.72 -3.98 13.22
CA PRO A 66 -2.50 -2.91 14.19
C PRO A 66 -3.81 -2.18 14.52
N ASP A 67 -3.81 -1.44 15.64
CA ASP A 67 -4.99 -0.69 16.08
C ASP A 67 -5.41 0.37 15.06
N LEU A 68 -6.63 0.18 14.54
CA LEU A 68 -7.28 1.05 13.58
C LEU A 68 -8.19 2.04 14.31
N ASP A 69 -8.17 3.30 13.87
CA ASP A 69 -9.07 4.34 14.33
C ASP A 69 -10.46 4.18 13.71
N TRP A 70 -11.23 3.24 14.27
CA TRP A 70 -12.60 2.94 13.82
C TRP A 70 -13.56 4.13 13.95
N LEU A 71 -13.35 5.02 14.92
CA LEU A 71 -14.14 6.25 15.04
C LEU A 71 -13.92 7.14 13.82
N LYS A 72 -12.66 7.35 13.43
CA LYS A 72 -12.32 8.13 12.24
C LYS A 72 -12.75 7.45 10.95
N ILE A 73 -12.56 6.12 10.82
CA ILE A 73 -13.04 5.34 9.67
C ILE A 73 -14.55 5.54 9.49
N ASN A 74 -15.33 5.34 10.54
CA ASN A 74 -16.79 5.48 10.49
C ASN A 74 -17.23 6.91 10.15
N LYS A 75 -16.52 7.92 10.66
CA LYS A 75 -16.75 9.32 10.31
C LYS A 75 -16.47 9.57 8.83
N ASP A 76 -15.37 9.07 8.30
CA ASP A 76 -14.98 9.26 6.91
C ASP A 76 -15.91 8.51 5.95
N ILE A 77 -16.37 7.31 6.30
CA ILE A 77 -17.42 6.57 5.57
C ILE A 77 -18.70 7.43 5.45
N LYS A 78 -19.19 7.99 6.56
CA LYS A 78 -20.36 8.88 6.57
C LYS A 78 -20.15 10.12 5.67
N ASN A 79 -18.91 10.58 5.56
CA ASN A 79 -18.52 11.68 4.68
C ASN A 79 -18.21 11.24 3.24
N LYS A 80 -18.74 10.09 2.79
CA LYS A 80 -18.54 9.57 1.42
C LYS A 80 -17.07 9.39 1.08
N LEU A 81 -16.35 8.61 1.88
CA LEU A 81 -14.97 8.19 1.61
C LEU A 81 -14.87 7.46 0.27
N PHE A 82 -13.84 7.77 -0.51
CA PHE A 82 -13.45 7.06 -1.72
C PHE A 82 -11.93 7.16 -1.95
N PHE A 83 -11.41 6.34 -2.86
CA PHE A 83 -10.02 6.40 -3.32
C PHE A 83 -9.96 7.05 -4.71
N GLU A 84 -9.44 8.26 -4.76
CA GLU A 84 -9.18 8.98 -6.01
C GLU A 84 -7.82 8.51 -6.55
N SER A 85 -7.80 7.95 -7.75
CA SER A 85 -6.58 7.35 -8.31
C SER A 85 -6.56 7.43 -9.83
N ASN A 86 -5.40 7.74 -10.39
CA ASN A 86 -5.14 7.60 -11.82
C ASN A 86 -4.36 6.31 -12.15
N ILE A 87 -4.19 5.39 -11.19
CA ILE A 87 -3.44 4.13 -11.38
C ILE A 87 -4.28 3.13 -12.20
N PRO A 88 -3.82 2.71 -13.38
CA PRO A 88 -4.51 1.69 -14.18
C PRO A 88 -4.70 0.38 -13.39
N GLN A 89 -5.90 -0.19 -13.48
CA GLN A 89 -6.24 -1.45 -12.81
C GLN A 89 -5.96 -2.63 -13.76
N GLY A 90 -5.46 -3.74 -13.22
CA GLY A 90 -5.18 -4.96 -14.00
C GLY A 90 -3.80 -5.02 -14.69
N TYR A 91 -2.97 -3.98 -14.56
CA TYR A 91 -1.66 -3.89 -15.23
C TYR A 91 -0.45 -4.14 -14.31
N GLY A 92 -0.66 -4.66 -13.10
CA GLY A 92 0.45 -4.92 -12.15
C GLY A 92 1.13 -3.66 -11.56
N LEU A 93 0.56 -2.46 -11.76
CA LEU A 93 1.12 -1.18 -11.28
C LEU A 93 0.91 -0.91 -9.78
N GLY A 94 0.25 -1.82 -9.05
CA GLY A 94 0.05 -1.69 -7.60
C GLY A 94 -1.08 -0.76 -7.17
N SER A 95 -2.21 -0.74 -7.89
CA SER A 95 -3.40 0.05 -7.51
C SER A 95 -3.96 -0.34 -6.13
N SER A 96 -4.02 -1.65 -5.82
CA SER A 96 -4.34 -2.18 -4.49
C SER A 96 -3.33 -1.72 -3.44
N GLY A 97 -2.04 -1.78 -3.80
CA GLY A 97 -0.93 -1.36 -2.96
C GLY A 97 -1.05 0.10 -2.52
N ALA A 98 -1.32 1.00 -3.46
CA ALA A 98 -1.50 2.42 -3.16
C ALA A 98 -2.72 2.68 -2.25
N LEU A 99 -3.83 1.98 -2.47
CA LEU A 99 -5.01 2.07 -1.60
C LEU A 99 -4.69 1.58 -0.17
N VAL A 100 -4.05 0.42 -0.05
CA VAL A 100 -3.67 -0.16 1.25
C VAL A 100 -2.69 0.75 1.99
N ALA A 101 -1.69 1.31 1.29
CA ALA A 101 -0.75 2.27 1.84
C ALA A 101 -1.46 3.54 2.36
N ALA A 102 -2.36 4.10 1.56
CA ALA A 102 -3.16 5.27 1.94
C ALA A 102 -4.04 5.00 3.16
N PHE A 103 -4.66 3.82 3.21
CA PHE A 103 -5.50 3.41 4.33
C PHE A 103 -4.71 3.23 5.62
N TYR A 104 -3.58 2.51 5.55
CA TYR A 104 -2.68 2.33 6.69
C TYR A 104 -2.24 3.67 7.28
N ALA A 105 -1.78 4.58 6.42
CA ALA A 105 -1.29 5.88 6.85
C ALA A 105 -2.36 6.75 7.54
N ARG A 106 -3.59 6.69 7.01
CA ARG A 106 -4.72 7.52 7.47
C ARG A 106 -5.33 7.03 8.77
N TYR A 107 -5.38 5.72 8.99
CA TYR A 107 -6.22 5.12 10.04
C TYR A 107 -5.49 4.27 11.08
N VAL A 108 -4.21 3.91 10.90
CA VAL A 108 -3.46 3.23 11.97
C VAL A 108 -2.97 4.25 12.99
N LYS A 109 -3.31 4.06 14.27
CA LYS A 109 -3.00 5.02 15.35
C LYS A 109 -1.50 5.09 15.66
N ASN A 110 -0.89 3.95 15.97
CA ASN A 110 0.53 3.83 16.28
C ASN A 110 1.31 3.28 15.07
N LYS A 111 1.15 3.95 13.93
CA LYS A 111 1.79 3.53 12.68
C LYS A 111 3.30 3.71 12.73
N ILE A 112 4.01 2.87 11.98
CA ILE A 112 5.44 3.06 11.70
C ILE A 112 5.52 4.10 10.58
N PRO A 113 6.12 5.28 10.79
CA PRO A 113 6.18 6.33 9.78
C PRO A 113 7.12 5.96 8.62
N SER A 114 6.82 6.50 7.44
CA SER A 114 7.53 6.24 6.17
C SER A 114 8.88 6.96 6.09
N GLU A 115 9.03 8.08 6.78
CA GLU A 115 10.18 8.98 6.68
C GLU A 115 11.33 8.60 7.64
N GLU A 116 11.11 7.67 8.56
CA GLU A 116 12.14 7.18 9.46
C GLU A 116 13.12 6.23 8.77
N ARG A 117 14.38 6.23 9.19
CA ARG A 117 15.32 5.16 8.84
C ARG A 117 14.84 3.85 9.46
N LEU A 118 14.12 3.05 8.69
CA LEU A 118 13.53 1.79 9.15
C LEU A 118 14.60 0.73 9.38
N THR A 119 14.53 0.08 10.53
CA THR A 119 15.30 -1.15 10.80
C THR A 119 14.71 -2.33 10.02
N LYS A 120 15.50 -3.38 9.79
CA LYS A 120 15.04 -4.62 9.15
C LYS A 120 13.76 -5.17 9.81
N ASN A 121 13.70 -5.13 11.14
CA ASN A 121 12.54 -5.59 11.91
C ASN A 121 11.28 -4.72 11.67
N LYS A 122 11.41 -3.39 11.62
CA LYS A 122 10.29 -2.49 11.29
C LYS A 122 9.81 -2.73 9.86
N LEU A 123 10.74 -2.89 8.92
CA LEU A 123 10.44 -3.15 7.52
C LEU A 123 9.68 -4.48 7.33
N GLN A 124 10.15 -5.56 7.97
CA GLN A 124 9.46 -6.85 7.95
C GLN A 124 8.08 -6.78 8.63
N LYS A 125 7.95 -6.03 9.73
CA LYS A 125 6.67 -5.81 10.39
C LYS A 125 5.68 -5.09 9.47
N LEU A 126 6.11 -4.03 8.77
CA LEU A 126 5.27 -3.34 7.78
C LEU A 126 4.85 -4.29 6.65
N LYS A 127 5.80 -5.04 6.07
CA LYS A 127 5.51 -6.03 5.02
C LYS A 127 4.41 -7.01 5.45
N ASN A 128 4.52 -7.56 6.65
CA ASN A 128 3.54 -8.51 7.19
C ASN A 128 2.17 -7.87 7.43
N ILE A 129 2.11 -6.62 7.89
CA ILE A 129 0.85 -5.88 8.03
C ILE A 129 0.22 -5.66 6.65
N PHE A 130 1.01 -5.19 5.69
CA PHE A 130 0.55 -4.92 4.34
C PHE A 130 0.07 -6.17 3.60
N SER A 131 0.77 -7.29 3.75
CA SER A 131 0.33 -8.61 3.26
C SER A 131 -1.08 -8.96 3.76
N LYS A 132 -1.33 -8.82 5.08
CA LYS A 132 -2.64 -9.11 5.68
C LYS A 132 -3.75 -8.18 5.19
N MET A 133 -3.44 -6.89 5.02
CA MET A 133 -4.41 -5.92 4.51
C MET A 133 -4.73 -6.18 3.04
N GLU A 134 -3.69 -6.29 2.20
CA GLU A 134 -3.85 -6.44 0.75
C GLU A 134 -4.43 -7.79 0.34
N SER A 135 -4.31 -8.83 1.18
CA SER A 135 -4.91 -10.15 0.97
C SER A 135 -6.42 -10.10 0.62
N TYR A 136 -7.14 -9.02 0.93
CA TYR A 136 -8.50 -8.80 0.42
C TYR A 136 -8.58 -8.84 -1.12
N PHE A 137 -7.62 -8.23 -1.81
CA PHE A 137 -7.65 -8.04 -3.26
C PHE A 137 -7.15 -9.27 -4.05
N HIS A 138 -6.24 -10.05 -3.46
CA HIS A 138 -5.52 -11.13 -4.16
C HIS A 138 -5.63 -12.50 -3.47
N GLY A 139 -6.35 -12.61 -2.35
CA GLY A 139 -6.38 -13.79 -1.48
C GLY A 139 -5.10 -13.91 -0.65
N GLU A 140 -3.98 -14.17 -1.32
CA GLU A 140 -2.62 -14.13 -0.79
C GLU A 140 -1.87 -12.90 -1.29
N SER A 141 -1.09 -12.25 -0.42
CA SER A 141 -0.25 -11.11 -0.79
C SER A 141 1.13 -11.21 -0.15
N SER A 142 2.17 -10.87 -0.90
CA SER A 142 3.54 -10.73 -0.37
C SER A 142 3.72 -9.49 0.50
N GLY A 143 2.80 -8.52 0.42
CA GLY A 143 2.88 -7.21 1.08
C GLY A 143 3.92 -6.26 0.49
N ILE A 144 4.59 -6.63 -0.60
CA ILE A 144 5.66 -5.83 -1.23
C ILE A 144 5.08 -4.60 -1.93
N ASP A 145 3.96 -4.74 -2.64
CA ASP A 145 3.36 -3.67 -3.42
C ASP A 145 2.88 -2.51 -2.53
N PRO A 146 2.08 -2.73 -1.48
CA PRO A 146 1.71 -1.65 -0.56
C PRO A 146 2.92 -1.10 0.21
N LEU A 147 3.92 -1.93 0.51
CA LEU A 147 5.14 -1.46 1.15
C LEU A 147 5.90 -0.48 0.28
N ASN A 148 6.07 -0.79 -1.02
CA ASN A 148 6.72 0.11 -1.96
C ASN A 148 5.94 1.42 -2.12
N CYS A 149 4.62 1.32 -2.28
CA CYS A 149 3.74 2.50 -2.37
C CYS A 149 3.81 3.37 -1.10
N TYR A 150 3.85 2.73 0.09
CA TYR A 150 3.90 3.43 1.37
C TYR A 150 5.22 4.14 1.62
N LEU A 151 6.35 3.48 1.31
CA LEU A 151 7.68 4.04 1.53
C LEU A 151 8.09 5.04 0.46
N GLY A 152 7.50 4.97 -0.74
CA GLY A 152 7.89 5.82 -1.86
C GLY A 152 9.39 5.70 -2.20
N SER A 153 9.99 4.54 -1.92
CA SER A 153 11.43 4.29 -2.09
C SER A 153 11.67 2.96 -2.82
N PRO A 154 12.76 2.83 -3.60
CA PRO A 154 13.14 1.54 -4.18
C PRO A 154 13.35 0.45 -3.12
N ILE A 155 12.84 -0.75 -3.39
CA ILE A 155 12.96 -1.91 -2.51
C ILE A 155 13.66 -3.03 -3.28
N LEU A 156 14.85 -3.42 -2.81
CA LEU A 156 15.52 -4.64 -3.23
C LEU A 156 14.94 -5.82 -2.45
N ILE A 157 14.43 -6.80 -3.17
CA ILE A 157 13.91 -8.05 -2.65
C ILE A 157 14.99 -9.08 -2.87
N LYS A 158 15.56 -9.62 -1.81
CA LYS A 158 16.57 -10.70 -1.90
C LYS A 158 15.93 -12.08 -1.87
N SER A 159 14.81 -12.20 -1.14
CA SER A 159 13.99 -13.40 -1.04
C SER A 159 12.59 -13.03 -0.55
N GLN A 160 11.72 -14.03 -0.39
CA GLN A 160 10.41 -13.82 0.23
C GLN A 160 10.48 -13.26 1.66
N ASN A 161 11.61 -13.40 2.37
CA ASN A 161 11.76 -12.97 3.77
C ASN A 161 12.81 -11.88 3.98
N GLU A 162 13.52 -11.47 2.93
CA GLU A 162 14.55 -10.47 3.03
C GLU A 162 14.35 -9.36 2.00
N ILE A 163 14.06 -8.17 2.52
CA ILE A 163 13.87 -6.95 1.74
C ILE A 163 14.72 -5.83 2.34
N LEU A 164 15.17 -4.92 1.48
CA LEU A 164 15.99 -3.78 1.84
C LEU A 164 15.52 -2.54 1.07
N ILE A 165 15.51 -1.40 1.74
CA ILE A 165 15.38 -0.10 1.05
C ILE A 165 16.71 0.15 0.33
N THR A 166 16.64 0.48 -0.95
CA THR A 166 17.81 0.75 -1.80
C THR A 166 17.63 2.07 -2.53
N LYS A 167 18.63 2.46 -3.33
CA LYS A 167 18.57 3.58 -4.27
C LYS A 167 18.80 3.06 -5.68
N VAL A 168 18.12 3.66 -6.65
CA VAL A 168 18.47 3.52 -8.07
C VAL A 168 19.44 4.66 -8.40
N PRO A 169 20.48 4.43 -9.22
CA PRO A 169 21.35 5.50 -9.68
C PRO A 169 20.53 6.65 -10.26
N GLU A 170 20.85 7.87 -9.86
CA GLU A 170 20.27 9.05 -10.47
C GLU A 170 20.88 9.23 -11.86
N GLU A 171 20.04 9.57 -12.83
CA GLU A 171 20.51 9.99 -14.14
C GLU A 171 21.38 11.24 -13.92
N LYS A 172 22.66 11.16 -14.30
CA LYS A 172 23.51 12.35 -14.31
C LYS A 172 22.98 13.26 -15.42
N ALA A 173 22.40 14.38 -15.03
CA ALA A 173 22.05 15.46 -15.96
C ALA A 173 23.28 15.98 -16.69
#